data_AF-A0A496WPV8-F1
#
_entry.id   AF-A0A496WPV8-F1
#
_cell.length_a   1.000
_cell.length_b   1.000
_cell.length_c   1.000
_cell.angle_alpha   90.00
_cell.angle_beta   90.00
_cell.angle_gamma   90.00
#
_symmetry.space_group_name_H-M   'P 1'
#
loop_
_entity.id
_entity.type
_entity.pdbx_description
1 polymer ?
#
loop_
_entity_poly.entity_id
_entity_poly.type
_entity_poly.pdbx_seq_one_letter_code
_entity_poly.pdbx_strand_id
1 'polypeptide(L)'
;MEQADRSNPEQAVPQESFALRLKSQLLAGGNVKEIDFGRALRLAEDTDGEESLVFLLIRLGMVSERAMAEALAIGLSDTMPSRISKNTRDSSTR
;
A
#
# COMPACT_ATOMS: atom_id res chain seq x y z
N MET A 1 20.84 -31.25 20.37
CA MET A 1 19.57 -31.07 19.64
C MET A 1 18.93 -29.83 20.21
N GLU A 2 18.76 -28.78 19.42
CA GLU A 2 17.65 -27.79 19.49
C GLU A 2 18.01 -26.59 18.62
N GLN A 3 17.59 -26.69 17.36
CA GLN A 3 17.44 -25.59 16.43
C GLN A 3 16.00 -25.67 15.95
N ALA A 4 15.24 -24.61 16.21
CA ALA A 4 14.18 -24.08 15.34
C ALA A 4 13.51 -22.95 16.12
N ASP A 5 14.18 -21.81 16.10
CA ASP A 5 13.56 -20.50 16.21
C ASP A 5 12.35 -20.48 15.26
N ARG A 6 11.14 -20.52 15.84
CA ARG A 6 9.88 -20.51 15.10
C ARG A 6 9.64 -19.07 14.66
N SER A 7 10.35 -18.65 13.62
CA SER A 7 10.05 -17.41 12.90
C SER A 7 8.65 -17.57 12.30
N ASN A 8 7.65 -17.02 12.99
CA ASN A 8 6.25 -17.00 12.60
C ASN A 8 6.09 -16.10 11.34
N PRO A 9 5.85 -16.63 10.13
CA PRO A 9 5.74 -15.82 8.92
C PRO A 9 4.32 -15.28 8.67
N GLU A 10 3.33 -15.57 9.53
CA GLU A 10 1.92 -15.34 9.21
C GLU A 10 1.42 -13.89 9.40
N GLN A 11 2.26 -12.93 9.79
CA GLN A 11 1.80 -11.56 10.09
C GLN A 11 2.36 -10.44 9.17
N ALA A 12 3.25 -10.73 8.22
CA ALA A 12 3.91 -9.70 7.39
C ALA A 12 3.09 -9.19 6.19
N VAL A 13 1.97 -9.85 5.85
CA VAL A 13 1.24 -9.65 4.58
C VAL A 13 0.43 -8.32 4.45
N PRO A 14 -0.04 -7.65 5.53
CA PRO A 14 -0.80 -6.40 5.38
C PRO A 14 0.05 -5.19 4.97
N GLN A 15 1.27 -5.06 5.49
CA GLN A 15 2.11 -3.88 5.29
C GLN A 15 2.72 -3.81 3.89
N GLU A 16 3.15 -4.94 3.33
CA GLU A 16 3.70 -4.99 1.97
C GLU A 16 2.64 -4.62 0.92
N SER A 17 1.42 -5.14 1.08
CA SER A 17 0.29 -4.80 0.19
C SER A 17 -0.12 -3.32 0.29
N PHE A 18 0.00 -2.70 1.47
CA PHE A 18 -0.20 -1.27 1.66
C PHE A 18 0.90 -0.45 0.97
N ALA A 19 2.18 -0.77 1.23
CA ALA A 19 3.31 -0.04 0.66
C ALA A 19 3.31 -0.07 -0.88
N LEU A 20 2.98 -1.22 -1.49
CA LEU A 20 2.88 -1.34 -2.95
C LEU A 20 1.75 -0.49 -3.54
N ARG A 21 0.57 -0.47 -2.91
CA ARG A 21 -0.54 0.39 -3.34
C ARG A 21 -0.19 1.87 -3.21
N LEU A 22 0.37 2.26 -2.06
CA LEU A 22 0.82 3.62 -1.81
C LEU A 22 1.88 4.06 -2.83
N LYS A 23 2.86 3.21 -3.11
CA LYS A 23 3.89 3.42 -4.16
C LYS A 23 3.23 3.69 -5.51
N SER A 24 2.34 2.81 -5.94
CA SER A 24 1.67 2.92 -7.25
C SER A 24 0.94 4.26 -7.40
N GLN A 25 0.19 4.66 -6.38
CA GLN A 25 -0.58 5.91 -6.42
C GLN A 25 0.30 7.17 -6.41
N LEU A 26 1.33 7.19 -5.57
CA LEU A 26 2.25 8.33 -5.51
C LEU A 26 3.08 8.48 -6.79
N LEU A 27 3.47 7.37 -7.42
CA LEU A 27 4.16 7.38 -8.72
C LEU A 27 3.23 7.82 -9.85
N ALA A 28 2.00 7.31 -9.89
CA ALA A 28 1.01 7.68 -10.89
C ALA A 28 0.65 9.17 -10.84
N GLY A 29 0.61 9.75 -9.62
CA GLY A 29 0.42 11.19 -9.42
C GLY A 29 1.66 12.06 -9.65
N GLY A 30 2.83 11.47 -9.94
CA GLY A 30 4.10 12.20 -10.06
C GLY A 30 4.55 12.86 -8.75
N ASN A 31 4.02 12.40 -7.61
CA ASN A 31 4.21 13.00 -6.29
C ASN A 31 5.47 12.50 -5.57
N VAL A 32 6.07 11.42 -6.06
CA VAL A 32 7.32 10.84 -5.54
C VAL A 32 8.13 10.24 -6.69
N LYS A 33 9.45 10.18 -6.55
CA LYS A 33 10.29 9.38 -7.45
C LYS A 33 10.47 7.98 -6.88
N GLU A 34 10.64 7.00 -7.75
CA GLU A 34 10.86 5.61 -7.32
C GLU A 34 12.10 5.46 -6.43
N ILE A 35 13.18 6.18 -6.73
CA ILE A 35 14.40 6.17 -5.92
C ILE A 35 14.19 6.74 -4.52
N ASP A 36 13.37 7.79 -4.39
CA ASP A 36 13.09 8.44 -3.12
C ASP A 36 12.16 7.57 -2.28
N PHE A 37 11.15 6.94 -2.91
CA PHE A 37 10.30 5.95 -2.25
C PHE A 37 11.11 4.76 -1.72
N GLY A 38 12.04 4.21 -2.53
CA GLY A 38 12.90 3.11 -2.11
C GLY A 38 13.80 3.47 -0.92
N ARG A 39 14.27 4.71 -0.84
CA ARG A 39 15.05 5.22 0.31
C ARG A 39 14.21 5.30 1.58
N ALA A 40 13.00 5.82 1.49
CA ALA A 40 12.09 5.89 2.64
C ALA A 40 11.65 4.50 3.12
N LEU A 41 11.40 3.57 2.19
CA LEU A 41 11.05 2.18 2.52
C LEU A 41 12.18 1.48 3.28
N ARG A 42 13.41 1.59 2.77
CA ARG A 42 14.58 1.01 3.44
C ARG A 42 14.78 1.60 4.84
N LEU A 43 14.59 2.91 4.99
CA LEU A 43 14.69 3.55 6.30
C LEU A 43 13.60 3.06 7.26
N ALA A 44 12.37 2.84 6.79
CA ALA A 44 11.31 2.27 7.61
C ALA A 44 11.68 0.86 8.10
N GLU A 45 12.24 0.03 7.21
CA GLU A 45 12.75 -1.31 7.54
C GLU A 45 13.92 -1.25 8.52
N ASP A 46 14.86 -0.32 8.34
CA ASP A 46 16.01 -0.11 9.23
C ASP A 46 15.59 0.33 10.66
N THR A 47 14.38 0.89 10.81
CA THR A 47 13.81 1.28 12.10
C THR A 47 12.88 0.21 12.71
N ASP A 48 12.85 -1.01 12.15
CA ASP A 48 11.91 -2.08 12.55
C ASP A 48 10.43 -1.62 12.62
N GLY A 49 10.06 -0.61 11.81
CA GLY A 49 8.72 -0.04 11.78
C GLY A 49 8.39 0.93 12.92
N GLU A 50 9.37 1.37 13.72
CA GLU A 50 9.17 2.46 14.69
C GLU A 50 8.71 3.76 14.01
N GLU A 51 9.25 4.05 12.83
CA GLU A 51 8.79 5.16 12.00
C GLU A 51 7.88 4.66 10.86
N SER A 52 6.67 5.22 10.78
CA SER A 52 5.75 4.92 9.67
C SER A 52 6.32 5.43 8.34
N LEU A 53 6.24 4.59 7.30
CA LEU A 53 6.62 4.98 5.93
C LEU A 53 5.94 6.28 5.48
N VAL A 54 4.69 6.50 5.86
CA VAL A 54 3.93 7.73 5.58
C VAL A 54 4.61 8.94 6.22
N PHE A 55 5.00 8.80 7.49
CA PHE A 55 5.68 9.85 8.23
C PHE A 55 7.05 10.16 7.63
N LEU A 56 7.82 9.13 7.27
CA LEU A 56 9.13 9.27 6.63
C LEU A 56 9.06 10.00 5.29
N LEU A 57 8.11 9.64 4.43
CA LEU A 57 7.93 10.28 3.12
C LEU A 57 7.63 11.78 3.24
N ILE A 58 6.84 12.18 4.24
CA ILE A 58 6.55 13.60 4.53
C ILE A 58 7.76 14.29 5.17
N ARG A 59 8.32 13.70 6.23
CA ARG A 59 9.41 14.28 7.03
C ARG A 59 10.68 14.50 6.20
N LEU A 60 10.97 13.60 5.25
CA LEU A 60 12.10 13.73 4.34
C LEU A 60 11.83 14.68 3.17
N GLY A 61 10.63 15.26 3.06
CA GLY A 61 10.23 16.16 1.97
C GLY A 61 10.10 15.47 0.62
N MET A 62 9.96 14.14 0.60
CA MET A 62 9.81 13.35 -0.62
C MET A 62 8.39 13.43 -1.18
N VAL A 63 7.41 13.64 -0.29
CA VAL A 63 5.98 13.78 -0.62
C VAL A 63 5.40 14.90 0.23
N SER A 64 4.55 15.76 -0.34
CA SER A 64 3.83 16.77 0.44
C SER A 64 2.69 16.15 1.26
N GLU A 65 2.33 16.75 2.39
CA GLU A 65 1.17 16.31 3.20
C GLU A 65 -0.12 16.22 2.38
N ARG A 66 -0.33 17.18 1.47
CA ARG A 66 -1.48 17.19 0.56
C ARG A 66 -1.47 15.97 -0.37
N ALA A 67 -0.35 15.74 -1.05
CA ALA A 67 -0.22 14.61 -1.96
C ALA A 67 -0.37 13.26 -1.22
N MET A 68 0.13 13.19 0.01
CA MET A 68 -0.04 12.03 0.87
C MET A 68 -1.51 11.80 1.23
N ALA A 69 -2.22 12.85 1.64
CA ALA A 69 -3.65 12.75 1.97
C ALA A 69 -4.50 12.31 0.77
N GLU A 70 -4.20 12.82 -0.42
CA GLU A 70 -4.87 12.43 -1.66
C GLU A 70 -4.64 10.94 -1.98
N ALA A 71 -3.40 10.45 -1.86
CA ALA A 71 -3.09 9.03 -2.03
C ALA A 71 -3.79 8.15 -0.98
N LEU A 72 -3.75 8.52 0.29
CA LEU A 72 -4.43 7.74 1.34
C LEU A 72 -5.96 7.67 1.14
N ALA A 73 -6.57 8.76 0.66
CA ALA A 73 -7.99 8.79 0.34
C ALA A 73 -8.37 7.86 -0.82
N ILE A 74 -7.53 7.77 -1.85
CA ILE A 74 -7.73 6.87 -3.00
C ILE A 74 -7.53 5.41 -2.56
N GLY A 75 -6.50 5.12 -1.77
CA GLY A 75 -6.25 3.77 -1.22
C GLY A 75 -7.40 3.21 -0.38
N LEU A 76 -8.16 4.08 0.30
CA LEU A 76 -9.34 3.69 1.08
C LEU A 76 -10.60 3.47 0.22
N SER A 77 -10.69 4.11 -0.94
CA SER A 77 -11.86 4.01 -1.82
C SER A 77 -11.86 2.78 -2.72
N ASP A 78 -10.70 2.16 -2.95
CA ASP A 78 -10.57 0.91 -3.74
C ASP A 78 -11.10 -0.35 -3.01
N THR A 79 -11.35 -0.27 -1.69
CA THR A 79 -11.91 -1.39 -0.89
C THR A 79 -13.42 -1.60 -0.99
N MET A 80 -14.13 -0.98 -1.94
CA MET A 80 -15.53 -1.32 -2.22
C MET A 80 -15.61 -2.38 -3.33
N PRO A 81 -15.84 -3.68 -3.01
CA PRO A 81 -16.20 -4.64 -4.04
C PRO A 81 -17.59 -4.28 -4.56
N SER A 82 -17.66 -3.61 -5.71
CA SER A 82 -18.88 -3.51 -6.51
C SER A 82 -19.31 -4.92 -6.96
N ARG A 83 -19.97 -5.66 -6.07
CA ARG A 83 -20.81 -6.80 -6.42
C ARG A 83 -22.09 -6.29 -7.08
N ILE A 84 -21.98 -5.74 -8.29
CA ILE A 84 -23.13 -5.58 -9.18
C ILE A 84 -23.11 -6.80 -10.09
N SER A 85 -23.67 -7.89 -9.56
CA SER A 85 -24.03 -9.08 -10.32
C SER A 85 -25.08 -8.68 -11.35
N LYS A 86 -24.67 -8.55 -12.61
CA LYS A 86 -25.60 -8.41 -13.73
C LYS A 86 -26.28 -9.75 -13.94
N ASN A 87 -27.38 -10.01 -13.20
CA ASN A 87 -28.29 -11.11 -13.54
C ASN A 87 -29.11 -10.67 -14.76
N THR A 88 -28.50 -10.73 -15.94
CA THR A 88 -29.23 -10.60 -17.20
C THR A 88 -30.07 -11.86 -17.34
N ARG A 89 -31.39 -11.68 -17.13
CA ARG A 89 -32.40 -12.56 -17.73
C ARG A 89 -32.09 -12.63 -19.22
N ASP A 90 -31.60 -13.78 -19.67
CA ASP A 90 -31.76 -14.14 -21.06
C ASP A 90 -32.92 -15.14 -21.14
N SER A 91 -34.09 -14.55 -21.30
CA SER A 91 -35.26 -15.24 -21.82
C SER A 91 -35.02 -15.42 -23.32
N SER A 92 -34.44 -16.55 -23.72
CA SER A 92 -34.41 -16.91 -25.14
C SER A 92 -35.21 -18.17 -25.37
N THR A 93 -36.48 -17.91 -25.65
CA THR A 93 -37.40 -18.72 -26.43
C THR A 93 -36.74 -19.15 -27.74
N ARG A 94 -36.48 -20.45 -27.93
CA ARG A 94 -36.73 -21.15 -29.19
C ARG A 94 -36.63 -22.65 -29.06
#